data_AF-A0A7Y0PVW8-F1
#
_entry.id   AF-A0A7Y0PVW8-F1
#
_cell.length_a   1.000
_cell.length_b   1.000
_cell.length_c   1.000
_cell.angle_alpha   90.00
_cell.angle_beta   90.00
_cell.angle_gamma   90.00
#
_symmetry.space_group_name_H-M   'P 1'
#
loop_
_entity.id
_entity.type
_entity.pdbx_description
1 polymer ?
#
loop_
_entity_poly.entity_id
_entity_poly.type
_entity_poly.pdbx_seq_one_letter_code
_entity_poly.pdbx_strand_id
1 'polypeptide(L)' 'VEVDCMKGDLRTLLEKLPELQGRVLRMRYGIDGGEPMNLTGIGRILDISRDRVRNLERHGLNGLRQLSESVEAYAAC' A
#
# COMPACT_ATOMS: atom_id res chain seq x y z
N VAL A 1 -15.73 2.93 18.42
CA VAL A 1 -15.20 3.93 17.47
C VAL A 1 -13.69 3.72 17.43
N GLU A 2 -13.22 2.70 16.71
CA GLU A 2 -11.80 2.26 16.76
C GLU A 2 -11.20 1.95 15.39
N VAL A 3 -11.97 2.13 14.31
CA VAL A 3 -11.50 1.79 12.95
C VAL A 3 -10.87 2.99 12.22
N ASP A 4 -11.03 4.20 12.76
CA ASP A 4 -10.63 5.44 12.09
C ASP A 4 -9.21 5.92 12.48
N CYS A 5 -8.78 5.67 13.73
CA CYS A 5 -7.44 5.99 14.18
C CYS A 5 -6.37 5.16 13.46
N MET A 6 -6.65 3.88 13.23
CA MET A 6 -5.67 3.00 12.58
C MET A 6 -5.47 3.36 11.08
N LYS A 7 -6.50 3.86 10.38
CA LYS A 7 -6.40 4.19 8.93
C LYS A 7 -5.57 5.46 8.71
N GLY A 8 -5.66 6.42 9.63
CA GLY A 8 -4.84 7.64 9.63
C GLY A 8 -3.35 7.33 9.80
N ASP A 9 -3.01 6.40 10.69
CA ASP A 9 -1.63 5.97 10.91
C ASP A 9 -1.04 5.32 9.67
N LEU A 10 -1.81 4.45 9.00
CA LEU A 10 -1.36 3.81 7.77
C LEU A 10 -1.11 4.82 6.63
N ARG A 11 -1.96 5.83 6.48
CA ARG A 11 -1.76 6.90 5.49
C ARG A 11 -0.45 7.65 5.75
N THR A 12 -0.21 8.02 7.00
CA THR A 12 1.02 8.71 7.42
C THR A 12 2.26 7.83 7.21
N LEU A 13 2.15 6.52 7.44
CA LEU A 13 3.23 5.58 7.16
C LEU A 13 3.52 5.42 5.67
N LEU A 14 2.49 5.42 4.82
CA LEU A 14 2.63 5.38 3.37
C LEU A 14 3.24 6.66 2.79
N GLU A 15 3.04 7.80 3.43
CA GLU A 15 3.70 9.07 3.08
C GLU A 15 5.20 9.05 3.40
N LYS A 16 5.65 8.23 4.36
CA LYS A 16 7.08 8.03 4.65
C LYS A 16 7.77 7.10 3.64
N LEU A 17 7.01 6.32 2.89
CA LEU A 17 7.55 5.46 1.83
C LEU A 17 7.87 6.26 0.56
N PRO A 18 8.73 5.72 -0.32
CA PRO A 18 8.89 6.24 -1.67
C PRO A 18 7.54 6.35 -2.38
N GLU A 19 7.32 7.48 -3.05
CA GLU A 19 6.04 7.87 -3.63
C GLU A 19 5.40 6.77 -4.49
N LEU A 20 6.21 6.08 -5.31
CA LEU A 20 5.78 4.97 -6.16
C LEU A 20 5.32 3.75 -5.34
N GLN A 21 6.02 3.40 -4.25
CA GLN A 21 5.67 2.27 -3.40
C GLN A 21 4.39 2.55 -2.62
N GLY A 22 4.30 3.74 -2.02
CA GLY A 22 3.11 4.21 -1.33
C GLY A 22 1.90 4.26 -2.28
N ARG A 23 2.09 4.70 -3.53
CA ARG A 23 1.03 4.71 -4.56
C ARG A 23 0.57 3.31 -4.95
N VAL A 24 1.49 2.37 -5.17
CA VAL A 24 1.14 0.96 -5.45
C VAL A 24 0.32 0.35 -4.31
N LEU A 25 0.74 0.58 -3.06
CA LEU A 25 0.02 0.08 -1.89
C LEU A 25 -1.35 0.75 -1.72
N ARG A 26 -1.44 2.09 -1.89
CA ARG A 26 -2.71 2.83 -1.85
C ARG A 26 -3.72 2.28 -2.86
N MET A 27 -3.28 2.04 -4.09
CA MET A 27 -4.13 1.48 -5.14
C MET A 27 -4.49 0.02 -4.86
N ARG A 28 -3.59 -0.77 -4.29
CA ARG A 28 -3.83 -2.18 -4.01
C ARG A 28 -4.82 -2.40 -2.87
N TYR A 29 -4.74 -1.56 -1.83
CA TYR A 29 -5.55 -1.71 -0.62
C TYR A 29 -6.71 -0.70 -0.53
N GLY A 30 -6.89 0.17 -1.53
CA GLY A 30 -7.98 1.14 -1.55
C GLY A 30 -7.91 2.19 -0.43
N ILE A 31 -6.71 2.48 0.10
CA ILE A 31 -6.52 3.27 1.33
C ILE A 31 -6.94 4.74 1.16
N ASP A 32 -6.98 5.22 -0.07
CA ASP A 32 -7.42 6.58 -0.41
C ASP A 32 -8.91 6.67 -0.76
N GLY A 33 -9.70 5.65 -0.39
CA GLY A 33 -11.14 5.57 -0.68
C GLY A 33 -11.47 5.07 -2.09
N GLY A 34 -10.46 4.62 -2.84
CA GLY A 34 -10.65 3.90 -4.10
C GLY A 34 -10.90 2.40 -3.90
N GLU A 35 -11.39 1.72 -4.93
CA GLU A 35 -11.49 0.26 -4.90
C GLU A 35 -10.10 -0.40 -4.99
N PRO A 36 -9.85 -1.49 -4.24
CA PRO A 36 -8.60 -2.22 -4.33
C PRO A 36 -8.37 -2.77 -5.74
N MET A 37 -7.21 -2.47 -6.31
CA MET A 37 -6.83 -2.90 -7.65
C MET A 37 -5.86 -4.08 -7.63
N ASN A 38 -5.95 -4.94 -8.64
CA ASN A 38 -5.00 -6.02 -8.84
C ASN A 38 -3.66 -5.50 -9.41
N LEU A 39 -2.59 -6.30 -9.25
CA LEU A 39 -1.24 -5.95 -9.75
C LEU A 39 -1.19 -5.57 -11.23
N THR A 40 -2.00 -6.25 -12.05
CA THR A 40 -2.04 -6.02 -13.49
C THR A 40 -2.68 -4.67 -13.82
N GLY A 41 -3.76 -4.31 -13.13
CA GLY A 41 -4.46 -3.03 -13.27
C GLY A 41 -3.59 -1.87 -12.78
N ILE A 42 -2.93 -2.04 -11.63
CA ILE A 42 -1.97 -1.06 -11.12
C ILE A 42 -0.82 -0.87 -12.10
N GLY A 43 -0.27 -1.96 -12.65
CA GLY A 43 0.80 -1.89 -13.65
C GLY A 43 0.41 -1.15 -14.92
N ARG A 44 -0.83 -1.36 -15.40
CA ARG A 44 -1.38 -0.62 -16.54
C ARG A 44 -1.53 0.89 -16.24
N ILE A 45 -1.93 1.26 -15.03
CA ILE A 45 -2.13 2.66 -14.66
C ILE A 45 -0.81 3.40 -14.43
N LEU A 46 0.16 2.71 -13.83
CA LEU A 46 1.49 3.26 -13.54
C LEU A 46 2.49 3.07 -14.69
N ASP A 47 2.04 2.49 -15.81
CA ASP A 47 2.86 2.15 -16.98
C ASP A 47 4.14 1.36 -16.63
N ILE A 48 3.98 0.35 -15.77
CA ILE A 48 5.06 -0.52 -15.30
C ILE A 48 4.67 -1.99 -15.40
N SER A 49 5.68 -2.85 -15.53
CA SER A 49 5.46 -4.29 -15.59
C SER A 49 4.86 -4.81 -14.27
N ARG A 50 4.05 -5.86 -14.37
CA ARG A 50 3.46 -6.56 -13.21
C ARG A 50 4.51 -6.96 -12.17
N ASP A 51 5.68 -7.41 -12.62
CA ASP A 51 6.77 -7.80 -11.73
C ASP A 51 7.37 -6.58 -11.01
N ARG A 52 7.44 -5.43 -11.68
CA ARG A 52 7.86 -4.18 -11.04
C ARG A 52 6.86 -3.72 -9.99
N VAL A 53 5.55 -3.83 -10.25
CA VAL A 53 4.51 -3.57 -9.23
C VAL A 53 4.67 -4.50 -8.04
N ARG A 54 4.88 -5.81 -8.28
CA ARG A 54 5.08 -6.80 -7.22
C ARG A 54 6.32 -6.49 -6.38
N ASN A 55 7.42 -6.05 -7.00
CA ASN A 55 8.61 -5.63 -6.27
C ASN A 55 8.34 -4.38 -5.43
N LEU A 56 7.69 -3.37 -6.00
CA LEU A 56 7.31 -2.15 -5.27
C LEU A 56 6.39 -2.43 -4.08
N GLU A 57 5.42 -3.33 -4.25
CA GLU A 57 4.58 -3.81 -3.17
C GLU A 57 5.41 -4.47 -2.06
N ARG A 58 6.27 -5.43 -2.41
CA ARG A 58 7.10 -6.13 -1.41
C ARG A 58 8.04 -5.17 -0.67
N HIS A 59 8.66 -4.25 -1.39
CA HIS A 59 9.53 -3.24 -0.79
C HIS A 59 8.74 -2.28 0.11
N GLY A 60 7.56 -1.84 -0.33
CA GLY A 60 6.69 -1.01 0.48
C GLY A 60 6.21 -1.73 1.74
N LEU A 61 5.77 -2.98 1.63
CA LEU A 61 5.37 -3.81 2.78
C LEU A 61 6.53 -4.04 3.76
N ASN A 62 7.74 -4.27 3.26
CA ASN A 62 8.92 -4.39 4.12
C ASN A 62 9.25 -3.07 4.83
N GLY A 63 9.16 -1.94 4.13
CA GLY A 63 9.34 -0.61 4.74
C GLY A 63 8.28 -0.32 5.80
N LEU A 64 7.03 -0.69 5.52
CA LEU A 64 5.94 -0.59 6.49
C LEU A 64 6.17 -1.46 7.73
N ARG A 65 6.58 -2.72 7.56
CA ARG A 65 6.92 -3.61 8.69
C ARG A 65 8.02 -3.04 9.58
N GLN A 66 9.02 -2.38 8.99
CA GLN A 66 10.08 -1.72 9.76
C GLN A 66 9.58 -0.48 10.51
N LEU A 67 8.59 0.23 9.95
CA LEU A 67 8.02 1.42 10.57
C LEU A 67 6.92 1.10 11.59
N SER A 68 6.23 -0.03 11.44
CA SER A 68 5.14 -0.48 12.30
C SER A 68 4.82 -1.97 12.09
N GLU A 69 4.77 -2.75 13.16
CA GLU A 69 4.35 -4.16 13.14
C GLU A 69 2.84 -4.32 12.86
N SER A 70 2.04 -3.27 13.03
CA SER A 70 0.58 -3.34 12.92
C SER A 70 0.04 -3.48 11.49
N VAL A 71 0.90 -3.34 10.47
CA VAL A 71 0.47 -3.35 9.05
C VAL A 71 0.04 -4.73 8.56
N GLU A 72 0.51 -5.82 9.18
CA GLU A 72 0.04 -7.17 8.83
C GLU A 72 -1.47 -7.34 8.98
N ALA A 73 -2.10 -6.68 9.95
CA ALA A 73 -3.54 -6.75 10.17
C ALA A 73 -4.35 -6.16 9.00
N TYR A 74 -3.79 -5.17 8.29
CA TYR A 74 -4.45 -4.51 7.16
C TYR A 74 -4.48 -5.36 5.88
N ALA A 75 -3.48 -6.23 5.71
CA ALA A 75 -3.38 -7.07 4.52
C ALA A 75 -4.24 -8.34 4.60
N ALA A 76 -4.80 -8.64 5.78
CA ALA A 76 -5.51 -9.87 6.09
C ALA A 76 -7.04 -9.73 6.16
N CYS A 77 -7.59 -8.52 6.00
CA CYS A 77 -9.03 -8.25 5.96
C CYS A 77 -9.59 -8.11 4.55
#